data_AF-A0A8T4R4X8-F1
#
_entry.id   AF-A0A8T4R4X8-F1
#
_cell.length_a   1.000
_cell.length_b   1.000
_cell.length_c   1.000
_cell.angle_alpha   90.00
_cell.angle_beta   90.00
_cell.angle_gamma   90.00
#
_symmetry.space_group_name_H-M   'P 1'
#
loop_
_entity.id
_entity.type
_entity.pdbx_description
1 polymer ?
#
loop_
_entity_poly.entity_id
_entity_poly.type
_entity_poly.pdbx_seq_one_letter_code
_entity_poly.pdbx_strand_id
1 'polypeptide(L)'
;MKQDSKQENPLFILRPNISVAIIPVIVGAIIAGIFVGFFVWTIFHNLITYSLVFGIITAMILAIVIIFFRLMNLNAMRYLFYQKKAEFFEGFLNIVQRTVQYDKVTDCVLTISIWDRLFGTGTIRLITAGHLGAVNYGGYQGAGGGIALQYLNNPNDVYKRIQKLIGKE
;
A
#
# COMPACT_ATOMS: atom_id res chain seq x y z
N MET A 1 -17.34 -11.83 -26.73
CA MET A 1 -16.12 -12.65 -26.81
C MET A 1 -15.87 -13.26 -25.44
N LYS A 2 -16.22 -14.54 -25.27
CA LYS A 2 -15.93 -15.33 -24.07
C LYS A 2 -14.46 -15.76 -24.13
N GLN A 3 -13.64 -15.30 -23.20
CA GLN A 3 -12.44 -16.05 -22.83
C GLN A 3 -12.81 -16.87 -21.59
N ASP A 4 -13.04 -18.16 -21.82
CA ASP A 4 -12.91 -19.19 -20.79
C ASP A 4 -11.51 -19.07 -20.19
N SER A 5 -11.38 -18.33 -19.09
CA SER A 5 -10.26 -18.52 -18.18
C SER A 5 -10.47 -19.91 -17.59
N LYS A 6 -9.81 -20.91 -18.16
CA LYS A 6 -9.44 -22.14 -17.45
C LYS A 6 -9.14 -21.73 -16.01
N GLN A 7 -9.86 -22.27 -15.03
CA GLN A 7 -9.60 -22.05 -13.62
C GLN A 7 -8.22 -22.66 -13.31
N GLU A 8 -7.16 -21.97 -13.69
CA GLU A 8 -5.83 -22.26 -13.21
C GLU A 8 -5.86 -21.93 -11.72
N ASN A 9 -5.59 -22.93 -10.89
CA ASN A 9 -5.45 -22.67 -9.46
C ASN A 9 -4.25 -21.74 -9.27
N PRO A 10 -4.41 -20.61 -8.55
CA PRO A 10 -3.29 -19.74 -8.27
C PRO A 10 -2.26 -20.53 -7.46
N LEU A 11 -0.99 -20.46 -7.86
CA LEU A 11 0.12 -21.15 -7.18
C LEU A 11 0.28 -20.63 -5.75
N PHE A 12 0.05 -19.34 -5.55
CA PHE A 12 -0.02 -18.72 -4.24
C PHE A 12 -0.81 -17.40 -4.30
N ILE A 13 -1.40 -17.06 -3.15
CA ILE A 13 -2.18 -15.84 -2.94
C ILE A 13 -1.48 -15.02 -1.88
N LEU A 14 -1.17 -13.77 -2.20
CA LEU A 14 -0.64 -12.82 -1.22
C LEU A 14 -1.68 -11.77 -0.87
N ARG A 15 -1.66 -11.39 0.41
CA ARG A 15 -2.46 -10.28 0.94
C ARG A 15 -1.53 -9.35 1.70
N PRO A 16 -1.76 -8.03 1.64
CA PRO A 16 -1.00 -7.09 2.43
C PRO A 16 -1.27 -7.30 3.92
N ASN A 17 -0.24 -7.14 4.75
CA ASN A 17 -0.39 -7.06 6.20
C ASN A 17 -0.90 -5.67 6.58
N ILE A 18 -2.19 -5.59 6.89
CA ILE A 18 -2.91 -4.34 7.13
C ILE A 18 -2.38 -3.62 8.38
N SER A 19 -1.94 -4.37 9.39
CA SER A 19 -1.47 -3.80 10.66
C SER A 19 -0.28 -2.87 10.45
N VAL A 20 0.66 -3.26 9.59
CA VAL A 20 1.87 -2.45 9.32
C VAL A 20 1.54 -1.19 8.54
N ALA A 21 0.51 -1.24 7.70
CA ALA A 21 0.09 -0.10 6.90
C ALA A 21 -0.62 1.01 7.71
N ILE A 22 -1.25 0.65 8.84
CA ILE A 22 -2.01 1.59 9.67
C ILE A 22 -1.10 2.35 10.64
N ILE A 23 -0.05 1.71 11.17
CA ILE A 23 0.78 2.27 12.24
C ILE A 23 1.40 3.63 11.88
N PRO A 24 2.04 3.80 10.70
CA PRO A 24 2.59 5.10 10.30
C PRO A 24 1.51 6.19 10.16
N VAL A 25 0.28 5.80 9.80
CA VAL A 25 -0.85 6.72 9.67
C VAL A 25 -1.33 7.19 11.04
N ILE A 26 -1.43 6.28 12.02
CA ILE A 26 -1.78 6.64 13.40
C ILE A 26 -0.71 7.58 13.98
N VAL A 27 0.56 7.22 13.84
CA VAL A 27 1.68 8.05 14.34
C VAL A 27 1.68 9.43 13.66
N GLY A 28 1.52 9.47 12.33
CA GLY A 28 1.42 10.72 11.59
C GLY A 28 0.22 11.57 11.99
N ALA A 29 -0.93 10.96 12.24
CA ALA A 29 -2.14 11.65 12.70
C ALA A 29 -1.97 12.25 14.10
N ILE A 30 -1.33 11.53 15.03
CA ILE A 30 -1.04 12.05 16.37
C ILE A 30 -0.11 13.27 16.27
N ILE A 31 0.98 13.17 15.49
CA ILE A 31 1.92 14.28 15.29
C ILE A 31 1.21 15.48 14.67
N ALA A 32 0.44 15.27 13.60
CA ALA A 32 -0.32 16.33 12.94
C ALA A 32 -1.34 16.97 13.89
N GLY A 33 -2.04 16.18 14.71
CA GLY A 33 -2.98 16.67 15.72
C GLY A 33 -2.31 17.57 16.75
N ILE A 34 -1.12 17.20 17.24
CA ILE A 34 -0.33 18.02 18.16
C ILE A 34 0.08 19.34 17.50
N PHE A 35 0.57 19.30 16.26
CA PHE A 35 0.96 20.50 15.51
C PHE A 35 -0.22 21.45 15.26
N VAL A 36 -1.36 20.91 14.82
CA VAL A 36 -2.58 21.71 14.60
C VAL A 36 -3.08 22.29 15.92
N GLY A 37 -3.11 21.50 17.00
CA GLY A 37 -3.52 21.96 18.32
C GLY A 37 -2.64 23.09 18.85
N PHE A 38 -1.31 22.96 18.70
CA PHE A 38 -0.36 24.00 19.06
C PHE A 38 -0.57 25.28 18.23
N PHE A 39 -0.73 25.14 16.91
CA PHE A 39 -0.93 26.28 16.01
C PHE A 39 -2.23 27.04 16.32
N VAL A 40 -3.33 26.33 16.54
CA VAL A 40 -4.61 26.92 16.94
C VAL A 40 -4.49 27.65 18.28
N TRP A 41 -3.77 27.08 19.25
CA TRP A 41 -3.50 27.73 20.54
C TRP A 41 -2.73 29.05 20.39
N THR A 42 -1.72 29.09 19.51
CA THR A 42 -0.92 30.31 19.29
C THR A 42 -1.71 31.45 18.64
N ILE A 43 -2.66 31.16 17.75
CA ILE A 43 -3.44 32.17 17.01
C ILE A 43 -4.63 32.67 17.82
N PHE A 44 -5.32 31.76 18.51
CA PHE A 44 -6.59 32.05 19.19
C PHE A 44 -6.44 32.15 20.70
N HIS A 45 -5.27 32.61 21.17
CA HIS A 45 -4.85 32.75 22.57
C HIS A 45 -5.99 33.25 23.51
N ASN A 46 -6.90 34.11 23.06
CA ASN A 46 -7.97 34.71 23.89
C ASN A 46 -9.31 33.95 23.91
N LEU A 47 -9.47 32.86 23.15
CA LEU A 47 -10.66 31.98 23.16
C LEU A 47 -10.30 30.67 23.88
N ILE A 48 -10.05 30.80 25.18
CA ILE A 48 -9.41 29.78 26.01
C ILE A 48 -10.40 28.65 26.36
N THR A 49 -9.94 27.42 26.11
CA THR A 49 -10.52 26.10 26.49
C THR A 49 -11.26 25.35 25.38
N TYR A 50 -12.22 25.96 24.68
CA TYR A 50 -13.04 25.22 23.69
C TYR A 50 -12.31 24.93 22.36
N SER A 51 -11.36 25.79 21.97
CA SER A 51 -10.64 25.70 20.69
C SER A 51 -9.69 24.49 20.61
N LEU A 52 -9.04 24.14 21.73
CA LEU A 52 -8.08 23.04 21.79
C LEU A 52 -8.79 21.67 21.77
N VAL A 53 -9.88 21.55 22.54
CA VAL A 53 -10.73 20.35 22.54
C VAL A 53 -11.35 20.13 21.16
N PHE A 54 -11.86 21.21 20.52
CA PHE A 54 -12.43 21.13 19.17
C PHE A 54 -11.40 20.73 18.11
N GLY A 55 -10.18 21.27 18.19
CA GLY A 55 -9.07 20.91 17.30
C GLY A 55 -8.66 19.43 17.42
N ILE A 56 -8.54 18.92 18.65
CA ILE A 56 -8.22 17.51 18.90
C ILE A 56 -9.34 16.60 18.38
N ILE A 57 -10.61 16.94 18.65
CA ILE A 57 -11.76 16.17 18.16
C ILE A 57 -11.78 16.13 16.63
N THR A 58 -11.56 17.26 15.97
CA THR A 58 -11.57 17.34 14.50
C THR A 58 -10.41 16.55 13.90
N ALA A 59 -9.21 16.63 14.48
CA ALA A 59 -8.06 15.84 14.07
C ALA A 59 -8.31 14.34 14.25
N MET A 60 -8.93 13.93 15.37
CA MET A 60 -9.33 12.54 15.60
C MET A 60 -10.34 12.04 14.57
N ILE A 61 -11.39 12.83 14.28
CA ILE A 61 -12.41 12.45 13.29
C ILE A 61 -11.75 12.27 11.91
N LEU A 62 -10.91 13.22 11.49
CA LEU A 62 -10.18 13.11 10.22
C LEU A 62 -9.27 11.89 10.18
N ALA A 63 -8.54 11.60 11.26
CA ALA A 63 -7.68 10.43 11.35
C ALA A 63 -8.48 9.13 11.21
N ILE A 64 -9.62 9.02 11.91
CA ILE A 64 -10.52 7.86 11.83
C ILE A 64 -11.01 7.67 10.40
N VAL A 65 -11.46 8.74 9.74
CA VAL A 65 -11.94 8.70 8.35
C VAL A 65 -10.83 8.24 7.40
N ILE A 66 -9.61 8.79 7.51
CA ILE A 66 -8.47 8.40 6.67
C ILE A 66 -8.10 6.93 6.88
N ILE A 67 -8.04 6.49 8.14
CA ILE A 67 -7.74 5.09 8.49
C ILE A 67 -8.81 4.15 7.92
N PHE A 68 -10.08 4.52 8.06
CA PHE A 68 -11.21 3.73 7.56
C PHE A 68 -11.11 3.51 6.04
N PHE A 69 -10.94 4.59 5.26
CA PHE A 69 -10.78 4.48 3.81
C PHE A 69 -9.54 3.66 3.41
N ARG A 70 -8.42 3.81 4.13
CA ARG A 70 -7.20 3.05 3.85
C ARG A 70 -7.37 1.57 4.17
N LEU A 71 -8.02 1.24 5.28
CA LEU A 71 -8.32 -0.13 5.67
C LEU A 71 -9.17 -0.85 4.62
N MET A 72 -10.23 -0.19 4.16
CA MET A 72 -11.10 -0.74 3.12
C MET A 72 -10.34 -0.99 1.82
N ASN A 73 -9.50 -0.04 1.41
CA ASN A 73 -8.69 -0.19 0.21
C ASN A 73 -7.70 -1.36 0.32
N LEU A 74 -7.01 -1.50 1.46
CA LEU A 74 -6.06 -2.59 1.70
C LEU A 74 -6.74 -3.96 1.80
N ASN A 75 -7.93 -4.03 2.39
CA ASN A 75 -8.73 -5.27 2.46
C ASN A 75 -9.17 -5.77 1.08
N ALA A 76 -9.39 -4.84 0.14
CA ALA A 76 -9.75 -5.18 -1.23
C ALA A 76 -8.54 -5.67 -2.05
N MET A 77 -7.30 -5.44 -1.59
CA MET A 77 -6.11 -5.82 -2.34
C MET A 77 -5.87 -7.34 -2.30
N ARG A 78 -5.73 -7.93 -3.48
CA ARG A 78 -5.38 -9.36 -3.63
C ARG A 78 -4.39 -9.53 -4.76
N TYR A 79 -3.39 -10.37 -4.50
CA TYR A 79 -2.37 -10.69 -5.48
C TYR A 79 -2.39 -12.19 -5.76
N LEU A 80 -2.71 -12.55 -6.99
CA LEU A 80 -2.81 -13.93 -7.46
C LEU A 80 -1.67 -14.20 -8.43
N PHE A 81 -0.85 -15.20 -8.12
CA PHE A 81 0.26 -15.59 -8.98
C PHE A 81 -0.04 -16.93 -9.65
N TYR A 82 0.10 -16.97 -10.97
CA TYR A 82 -0.08 -18.13 -11.83
C TYR A 82 1.27 -18.55 -12.42
N GLN A 83 1.29 -19.60 -13.24
CA GLN A 83 2.54 -20.10 -13.86
C GLN A 83 3.16 -19.11 -14.86
N LYS A 84 2.35 -18.32 -15.58
CA LYS A 84 2.81 -17.44 -16.66
C LYS A 84 2.47 -15.95 -16.47
N LYS A 85 1.63 -15.66 -15.47
CA LYS A 85 1.09 -14.32 -15.23
C LYS A 85 0.84 -14.11 -13.74
N ALA A 86 0.79 -12.85 -13.34
CA ALA A 86 0.26 -12.43 -12.06
C ALA A 86 -0.93 -11.48 -12.28
N GLU A 87 -1.96 -11.64 -11.46
CA GLU A 87 -3.14 -10.79 -11.44
C GLU A 87 -3.22 -10.04 -10.11
N PHE A 88 -3.49 -8.75 -10.21
CA PHE A 88 -3.49 -7.82 -9.11
C PHE A 88 -4.86 -7.16 -9.08
N PHE A 89 -5.54 -7.31 -7.94
CA PHE A 89 -6.82 -6.71 -7.68
C PHE A 89 -6.60 -5.62 -6.65
N GLU A 90 -7.02 -4.41 -6.97
CA GLU A 90 -6.89 -3.24 -6.12
C GLU A 90 -8.19 -2.45 -6.08
N GLY A 91 -8.39 -1.74 -4.98
CA GLY A 91 -9.45 -0.75 -4.86
C GLY A 91 -10.71 -1.27 -4.21
N PHE A 92 -11.21 -0.45 -3.28
CA PHE A 92 -12.49 -0.66 -2.62
C PHE A 92 -13.65 0.02 -3.38
N LEU A 93 -13.48 1.31 -3.72
CA LEU A 93 -14.49 2.08 -4.46
C LEU A 93 -14.39 1.89 -5.98
N ASN A 94 -13.16 1.75 -6.49
CA ASN A 94 -12.89 1.56 -7.90
C ASN A 94 -12.11 0.26 -8.05
N ILE A 95 -12.74 -0.78 -8.61
CA ILE A 95 -12.10 -2.09 -8.76
C ILE A 95 -11.15 -2.01 -9.96
N VAL A 96 -9.85 -2.05 -9.68
CA VAL A 96 -8.79 -2.06 -10.67
C VAL A 96 -8.20 -3.47 -10.71
N GLN A 97 -8.40 -4.16 -11.83
CA GLN A 97 -7.74 -5.42 -12.11
C GLN A 97 -6.60 -5.19 -13.10
N ARG A 98 -5.39 -5.63 -12.74
CA ARG A 98 -4.22 -5.60 -13.62
C ARG A 98 -3.68 -6.99 -13.79
N THR A 99 -3.37 -7.37 -15.03
CA THR A 99 -2.73 -8.65 -15.35
C THR A 99 -1.38 -8.37 -15.98
N VAL A 100 -0.32 -8.91 -15.39
CA VAL A 100 1.05 -8.79 -15.89
C VAL A 100 1.59 -10.17 -16.21
N GLN A 101 2.01 -10.34 -17.46
CA GLN A 101 2.72 -11.53 -17.90
C GLN A 101 4.19 -11.41 -17.49
N TYR A 102 4.82 -12.52 -17.09
CA TYR A 102 6.18 -12.48 -16.53
C TYR A 102 7.25 -12.06 -17.54
N ASP A 103 7.03 -12.33 -18.82
CA ASP A 103 7.88 -11.89 -19.95
C ASP A 103 7.94 -10.36 -20.10
N LYS A 104 6.93 -9.63 -19.60
CA LYS A 104 6.87 -8.17 -19.65
C LYS A 104 7.48 -7.50 -18.42
N VAL A 105 7.89 -8.28 -17.42
CA VAL A 105 8.52 -7.75 -16.21
C VAL A 105 9.99 -7.50 -16.48
N THR A 106 10.35 -6.23 -16.62
CA THR A 106 11.72 -5.80 -16.87
C THR A 106 12.56 -5.77 -15.61
N ASP A 107 11.97 -5.56 -14.44
CA ASP A 107 12.70 -5.55 -13.17
C ASP A 107 11.82 -5.91 -11.96
N CYS A 108 12.46 -6.43 -10.90
CA CYS A 108 11.83 -6.77 -9.64
C CYS A 108 12.63 -6.16 -8.49
N VAL A 109 12.06 -5.16 -7.81
CA VAL A 109 12.73 -4.39 -6.76
C VAL A 109 12.09 -4.69 -5.41
N LEU A 110 12.89 -5.08 -4.42
CA LEU A 110 12.46 -5.19 -3.03
C LEU A 110 12.79 -3.91 -2.27
N THR A 111 11.78 -3.30 -1.66
CA THR A 111 11.92 -2.13 -0.79
C THR A 111 11.51 -2.49 0.63
N ILE A 112 12.37 -2.21 1.60
CA ILE A 112 12.09 -2.41 3.03
C ILE A 112 12.26 -1.04 3.70
N SER A 113 11.15 -0.44 4.13
CA SER A 113 11.16 0.79 4.93
C SER A 113 11.56 0.52 6.38
N ILE A 114 11.78 1.59 7.17
CA ILE A 114 12.08 1.47 8.61
C ILE A 114 10.94 0.76 9.35
N TRP A 115 9.70 1.13 9.04
CA TRP A 115 8.51 0.48 9.60
C TRP A 115 8.44 -0.99 9.17
N ASP A 116 8.67 -1.26 7.89
CA ASP A 116 8.70 -2.64 7.36
C ASP A 116 9.76 -3.51 8.06
N ARG A 117 10.96 -2.96 8.31
CA ARG A 117 12.03 -3.66 9.03
C ARG A 117 11.63 -3.99 10.46
N LEU A 118 10.90 -3.09 11.12
CA LEU A 118 10.44 -3.30 12.50
C LEU A 118 9.36 -4.40 12.58
N PHE A 119 8.51 -4.50 11.56
CA PHE A 119 7.40 -5.46 11.53
C PHE A 119 7.67 -6.71 10.69
N GLY A 120 8.89 -6.88 10.16
CA GLY A 120 9.25 -8.03 9.33
C GLY A 120 8.53 -8.10 7.98
N THR A 121 8.06 -6.95 7.48
CA THR A 121 7.38 -6.84 6.18
C THR A 121 8.26 -6.21 5.13
N GLY A 122 7.78 -6.14 3.90
CA GLY A 122 8.43 -5.40 2.82
C GLY A 122 7.49 -5.20 1.64
N THR A 123 7.90 -4.34 0.72
CA THR A 123 7.15 -4.05 -0.50
C THR A 123 7.96 -4.49 -1.71
N ILE A 124 7.38 -5.34 -2.56
CA ILE A 124 8.01 -5.79 -3.81
C ILE A 124 7.37 -5.05 -4.97
N ARG A 125 8.17 -4.48 -5.87
CA ARG A 125 7.68 -3.77 -7.05
C ARG A 125 8.12 -4.50 -8.33
N LEU A 126 7.14 -4.85 -9.15
CA LEU A 126 7.35 -5.38 -10.49
C LEU A 126 7.28 -4.23 -11.50
N ILE A 127 8.40 -3.97 -12.17
CA ILE A 127 8.53 -2.92 -13.17
C ILE A 127 8.33 -3.56 -14.54
N THR A 128 7.53 -2.93 -15.41
CA THR A 128 7.27 -3.40 -16.78
C THR A 128 7.76 -2.39 -17.81
N ALA A 129 8.14 -2.87 -18.99
CA ALA A 129 8.78 -2.07 -20.04
C ALA A 129 7.96 -0.84 -20.51
N GLY A 130 6.63 -0.89 -20.38
CA GLY A 130 5.73 0.19 -20.81
C GLY A 130 5.47 1.26 -19.75
N HIS A 131 6.25 1.28 -18.66
CA HIS A 131 5.85 1.98 -17.46
C HIS A 131 7.08 2.71 -16.87
N LEU A 132 7.54 3.73 -17.61
CA LEU A 132 8.48 4.77 -17.18
C LEU A 132 7.69 5.92 -16.54
N GLY A 133 7.31 5.77 -15.27
CA GLY A 133 6.59 6.83 -14.56
C GLY A 133 6.86 6.76 -13.06
N ALA A 134 7.35 7.85 -12.50
CA ALA A 134 7.52 8.19 -11.08
C ALA A 134 7.51 7.01 -10.08
N VAL A 135 8.71 6.55 -9.69
CA VAL A 135 8.90 5.75 -8.48
C VAL A 135 8.58 6.62 -7.27
N ASN A 136 7.31 6.65 -6.84
CA ASN A 136 6.93 7.31 -5.60
C ASN A 136 7.39 6.45 -4.40
N TYR A 137 8.32 7.00 -3.63
CA TYR A 137 8.75 6.50 -2.32
C TYR A 137 7.66 6.83 -1.28
N GLY A 138 6.58 6.05 -1.22
CA GLY A 138 5.52 6.38 -0.28
C GLY A 138 4.26 5.54 -0.30
N GLY A 139 4.28 4.29 -0.76
CA GLY A 139 3.12 3.38 -0.68
C GLY A 139 1.87 3.79 -1.48
N TYR A 140 1.84 4.98 -2.08
CA TYR A 140 0.81 5.39 -3.02
C TYR A 140 1.22 4.99 -4.43
N GLN A 141 0.37 4.19 -5.06
CA GLN A 141 0.43 3.94 -6.49
C GLN A 141 0.07 5.22 -7.25
N GLY A 142 1.02 6.15 -7.35
CA GLY A 142 0.99 7.14 -8.42
C GLY A 142 1.03 6.41 -9.76
N ALA A 143 0.39 6.99 -10.77
CA ALA A 143 0.21 6.50 -12.15
C ALA A 143 1.54 6.27 -12.90
N GLY A 144 2.38 5.42 -12.32
CA GLY A 144 3.80 5.34 -12.55
C GLY A 144 4.28 3.93 -12.31
N GLY A 145 4.37 3.20 -13.40
CA GLY A 145 5.56 2.42 -13.69
C GLY A 145 5.67 0.97 -13.22
N GLY A 146 4.84 0.51 -12.28
CA GLY A 146 4.95 -0.86 -11.83
C GLY A 146 3.88 -1.27 -10.85
N ILE A 147 3.76 -2.57 -10.63
CA ILE A 147 2.82 -3.10 -9.66
C ILE A 147 3.54 -3.32 -8.33
N ALA A 148 3.02 -2.67 -7.29
CA ALA A 148 3.57 -2.76 -5.94
C ALA A 148 2.77 -3.73 -5.10
N LEU A 149 3.43 -4.79 -4.66
CA LEU A 149 2.98 -5.75 -3.67
C LEU A 149 3.37 -5.22 -2.29
N GLN A 150 2.43 -4.61 -1.58
CA GLN A 150 2.74 -3.88 -0.35
C GLN A 150 2.58 -4.74 0.91
N TYR A 151 3.37 -4.44 1.94
CA TYR A 151 3.27 -5.02 3.30
C TYR A 151 3.27 -6.56 3.31
N LEU A 152 4.13 -7.18 2.50
CA LEU A 152 4.25 -8.63 2.44
C LEU A 152 5.03 -9.16 3.64
N ASN A 153 4.50 -10.20 4.31
CA ASN A 153 5.23 -10.93 5.35
C ASN A 153 6.37 -11.76 4.73
N ASN A 154 7.51 -11.84 5.41
CA ASN A 154 8.71 -12.54 4.93
C ASN A 154 9.10 -12.10 3.51
N PRO A 155 9.37 -10.80 3.28
CA PRO A 155 9.51 -10.24 1.93
C PRO A 155 10.65 -10.86 1.14
N ASN A 156 11.72 -11.32 1.81
CA ASN A 156 12.87 -11.96 1.16
C ASN A 156 12.50 -13.30 0.50
N ASP A 157 11.71 -14.13 1.19
CA ASP A 157 11.30 -15.43 0.67
C ASP A 157 10.31 -15.27 -0.48
N VAL A 158 9.40 -14.32 -0.35
CA VAL A 158 8.45 -13.98 -1.41
C VAL A 158 9.17 -13.41 -2.63
N TYR A 159 10.17 -12.55 -2.43
CA TYR A 159 10.99 -11.99 -3.50
C TYR A 159 11.70 -13.07 -4.31
N LYS A 160 12.38 -14.02 -3.64
CA LYS A 160 13.03 -15.15 -4.31
C LYS A 160 12.05 -16.02 -5.10
N ARG A 161 10.89 -16.32 -4.52
CA ARG A 161 9.83 -17.08 -5.22
C ARG A 161 9.36 -16.38 -6.49
N ILE A 162 9.16 -15.06 -6.42
CA ILE A 162 8.75 -14.25 -7.57
C ILE A 162 9.87 -14.18 -8.62
N GLN A 163 11.12 -14.00 -8.21
CA GLN A 163 12.27 -13.96 -9.12
C GLN A 163 12.43 -15.28 -9.90
N LYS A 164 12.27 -16.41 -9.21
CA LYS A 164 12.28 -17.74 -9.82
C LYS A 164 11.15 -17.94 -10.84
N LEU A 165 9.96 -17.39 -10.58
CA LEU A 165 8.84 -17.46 -11.52
C LEU A 165 9.02 -16.58 -12.76
N ILE A 166 9.71 -15.45 -12.60
CA ILE A 166 10.03 -14.54 -13.70
C ILE A 166 11.20 -15.09 -14.55
N GLY A 167 11.90 -16.13 -14.08
CA GLY A 167 13.03 -16.71 -14.80
C GLY A 167 14.28 -15.82 -14.77
N LYS A 168 14.44 -15.04 -13.70
CA LYS A 168 15.59 -14.15 -13.45
C LYS A 168 16.60 -14.74 -12.44
N GLU A 169 16.67 -16.07 -12.37
CA GLU A 169 17.69 -16.85 -11.65
C GLU A 169 18.44 -17.73 -12.64
#